data_AF-A0A820MSK6-F1
#
_entry.id   AF-A0A820MSK6-F1
#
_cell.length_a   1.000
_cell.length_b   1.000
_cell.length_c   1.000
_cell.angle_alpha   90.00
_cell.angle_beta   90.00
_cell.angle_gamma   90.00
#
_symmetry.space_group_name_H-M   'P 1'
#
loop_
_entity.id
_entity.type
_entity.pdbx_description
1 polymer ?
#
loop_
_entity_poly.entity_id
_entity_poly.type
_entity_poly.pdbx_seq_one_letter_code
_entity_poly.pdbx_strand_id
1 'polypeptide(L)'
;MTLSNIQQRIPKRYVLGLLGFFGLFNAFILRANLSIAIVAMVTPMNETTSNNISRIIPAVHNWSTTTQNYILSSYFYTYCLFQVPAGFLATKYGGRILFGGSIGLCAFLTLFTPLCAQAGSGALIFLRLLEGLVSTCVYPALHDIWSKWAPKSDKSTLATFAFSGAYLGTFIILMFGGVIAADWSWEWVFYLSGLFCLVWTAIWFYFTAELPSTHET
;
A
#
# COMPACT_ATOMS: atom_id res chain seq x y z
N MET A 1 20.77 -28.89 3.87
CA MET A 1 19.31 -28.94 4.10
C MET A 1 18.69 -27.83 3.26
N THR A 2 18.41 -28.12 1.99
CA THR A 2 18.10 -27.13 0.95
C THR A 2 16.65 -26.67 1.05
N LEU A 3 16.41 -25.37 0.81
CA LEU A 3 15.12 -24.68 0.86
C LEU A 3 13.97 -25.40 0.10
N SER A 4 14.31 -26.25 -0.86
CA SER A 4 13.39 -27.14 -1.58
C SER A 4 12.57 -28.07 -0.67
N ASN A 5 13.12 -28.51 0.46
CA ASN A 5 12.44 -29.44 1.38
C ASN A 5 11.39 -28.76 2.28
N ILE A 6 11.50 -27.46 2.52
CA ILE A 6 10.48 -26.70 3.28
C ILE A 6 9.25 -26.45 2.39
N GLN A 7 9.48 -26.24 1.09
CA GLN A 7 8.46 -25.94 0.10
C GLN A 7 7.55 -27.13 -0.24
N GLN A 8 8.04 -28.37 -0.06
CA GLN A 8 7.23 -29.59 -0.22
C GLN A 8 6.30 -29.88 0.98
N ARG A 9 6.55 -29.32 2.17
CA ARG A 9 5.74 -29.60 3.38
C ARG A 9 4.56 -28.65 3.60
N ILE A 10 4.61 -27.43 3.06
CA ILE A 10 3.52 -26.45 3.21
C ILE A 10 2.65 -26.47 1.95
N PRO A 11 1.33 -26.70 2.05
CA PRO A 11 0.43 -26.61 0.90
C PRO A 11 0.54 -25.21 0.28
N LYS A 12 0.89 -25.12 -1.02
CA LYS A 12 1.10 -23.85 -1.76
C LYS A 12 -0.04 -22.82 -1.57
N ARG A 13 -1.25 -23.29 -1.27
CA ARG A 13 -2.43 -22.48 -0.91
C ARG A 13 -2.25 -21.60 0.34
N TYR A 14 -1.58 -22.08 1.39
CA TYR A 14 -1.35 -21.28 2.61
C TYR A 14 -0.29 -20.22 2.39
N VAL A 15 0.73 -20.51 1.58
CA VAL A 15 1.73 -19.53 1.16
C VAL A 15 1.06 -18.40 0.37
N LEU A 16 0.16 -18.74 -0.58
CA LEU A 16 -0.60 -17.75 -1.33
C LEU A 16 -1.53 -16.91 -0.44
N GLY A 17 -2.16 -17.52 0.57
CA GLY A 17 -2.96 -16.78 1.55
C GLY A 17 -2.15 -15.85 2.44
N LEU A 18 -0.98 -16.27 2.88
CA LEU A 18 -0.07 -15.41 3.64
C LEU A 18 0.47 -14.27 2.78
N LEU A 19 0.83 -14.55 1.52
CA LEU A 19 1.25 -13.51 0.58
C LEU A 19 0.10 -12.54 0.27
N GLY A 20 -1.12 -13.02 0.08
CA GLY A 20 -2.31 -12.19 -0.11
C GLY A 20 -2.60 -11.30 1.10
N PHE A 21 -2.44 -11.84 2.32
CA PHE A 21 -2.51 -11.08 3.57
C PHE A 21 -1.49 -9.94 3.58
N PHE A 22 -0.21 -10.22 3.33
CA PHE A 22 0.82 -9.19 3.32
C PHE A 22 0.68 -8.21 2.16
N GLY A 23 0.13 -8.64 1.02
CA GLY A 23 -0.17 -7.76 -0.10
C GLY A 23 -1.24 -6.73 0.24
N LEU A 24 -2.33 -7.17 0.87
CA LEU A 24 -3.37 -6.26 1.34
C LEU A 24 -2.91 -5.40 2.52
N PHE A 25 -2.11 -5.95 3.42
CA PHE A 25 -1.44 -5.19 4.48
C PHE A 25 -0.64 -4.03 3.88
N ASN A 26 0.21 -4.30 2.89
CA ASN A 26 1.01 -3.30 2.21
C ASN A 26 0.19 -2.27 1.45
N ALA A 27 -0.82 -2.72 0.70
CA ALA A 27 -1.72 -1.82 -0.02
C ALA A 27 -2.40 -0.80 0.93
N PHE A 28 -2.79 -1.24 2.13
CA PHE A 28 -3.43 -0.36 3.11
C PHE A 28 -2.46 0.52 3.88
N ILE A 29 -1.22 0.09 4.09
CA ILE A 29 -0.14 0.97 4.59
C ILE A 29 0.06 2.12 3.61
N LEU A 30 0.25 1.83 2.31
CA LEU A 30 0.47 2.85 1.28
C LEU A 30 -0.73 3.78 1.13
N ARG A 31 -1.94 3.28 1.36
CA ARG A 31 -3.16 4.09 1.32
C ARG A 31 -3.25 5.07 2.49
N ALA A 32 -2.94 4.63 3.71
CA ALA A 32 -3.15 5.42 4.92
C ALA A 32 -1.94 6.28 5.34
N ASN A 33 -0.76 6.08 4.73
CA ASN A 33 0.47 6.82 5.06
C ASN A 33 0.33 8.35 4.94
N LEU A 34 -0.40 8.85 3.95
CA LEU A 34 -0.58 10.28 3.74
C LEU A 34 -1.52 10.91 4.75
N SER A 35 -2.54 10.16 5.20
CA SER A 35 -3.49 10.66 6.19
C SER A 35 -2.82 11.03 7.51
N ILE A 36 -1.74 10.32 7.88
CA ILE A 36 -0.95 10.66 9.07
C ILE A 36 0.15 11.69 8.74
N ALA A 37 0.81 11.56 7.59
CA ALA A 37 1.89 12.48 7.21
C ALA A 37 1.39 13.92 6.98
N ILE A 38 0.17 14.11 6.47
CA ILE A 38 -0.37 15.46 6.23
C ILE A 38 -0.58 16.24 7.52
N VAL A 39 -0.90 15.55 8.62
CA VAL A 39 -1.01 16.17 9.96
C VAL A 39 0.35 16.68 10.39
N ALA A 40 1.41 15.89 10.17
CA ALA A 40 2.77 16.32 10.47
C ALA A 40 3.28 17.45 9.55
N MET A 41 2.82 17.53 8.30
CA MET A 41 3.21 18.59 7.35
C MET A 41 2.61 19.97 7.69
N VAL A 42 1.41 19.99 8.27
CA VAL A 42 0.65 21.23 8.50
C VAL A 42 0.66 21.68 9.97
N THR A 43 0.92 20.76 10.90
CA THR A 43 0.93 21.12 12.33
C THR A 43 2.30 21.69 12.73
N PRO A 44 2.37 22.93 13.27
CA PRO A 44 3.62 23.45 13.80
C PRO A 44 4.04 22.66 15.05
N MET A 45 5.30 22.25 15.11
CA MET A 45 5.85 21.52 16.26
C MET A 45 6.38 22.49 17.31
N ASN A 46 6.03 22.25 18.58
CA ASN A 46 6.57 22.98 19.70
C ASN A 46 7.76 22.20 20.29
N GLU A 47 8.98 22.63 19.99
CA GLU A 47 10.17 22.08 20.65
C GLU A 47 10.46 22.86 21.93
N THR A 48 10.42 22.18 23.07
CA THR A 48 10.93 22.73 24.33
C THR A 48 12.42 22.40 24.42
N THR A 49 13.27 23.40 24.22
CA THR A 49 14.71 23.24 24.45
C THR A 49 14.98 23.15 25.96
N SER A 50 16.02 22.42 26.36
CA SER A 50 16.53 22.24 27.74
C SER A 50 16.64 23.53 28.59
N ASN A 51 16.56 24.72 27.97
CA ASN A 51 16.61 26.02 28.63
C ASN A 51 15.22 26.65 28.87
N ASN A 52 14.12 25.87 28.83
CA ASN A 52 12.72 26.35 28.91
C ASN A 52 12.32 27.35 27.81
N ILE A 53 13.06 27.40 26.71
CA ILE A 53 12.72 28.20 25.53
C ILE A 53 11.94 27.28 24.58
N SER A 54 10.64 27.54 24.42
CA SER A 54 9.79 26.87 23.44
C SER A 54 10.01 27.50 22.06
N ARG A 55 10.64 26.76 21.13
CA ARG A 55 10.76 27.17 19.74
C ARG A 55 9.61 26.54 18.95
N ILE A 56 8.82 27.37 18.28
CA ILE A 56 7.79 26.91 17.36
C ILE A 56 8.49 26.65 16.02
N ILE A 57 8.57 25.39 15.61
CA ILE A 57 8.97 25.03 14.24
C ILE A 57 7.75 25.30 13.35
N PRO A 58 7.86 26.21 12.37
CA PRO A 58 6.75 26.52 11.49
C PRO A 58 6.33 25.30 10.68
N ALA A 59 5.05 25.21 10.35
CA ALA A 59 4.53 24.17 9.47
C ALA A 59 5.32 24.14 8.15
N VAL A 60 5.62 22.93 7.68
CA VAL A 60 6.34 22.72 6.41
C VAL A 60 5.55 23.30 5.24
N HIS A 61 4.22 23.19 5.30
CA HIS A 61 3.32 23.79 4.33
C HIS A 61 2.10 24.46 4.98
N ASN A 62 1.82 25.70 4.56
CA ASN A 62 0.59 26.43 4.91
C ASN A 62 -0.60 25.98 4.04
N TRP A 63 -0.92 24.68 4.05
CA TRP A 63 -2.08 24.17 3.32
C TRP A 63 -3.36 24.33 4.13
N SER A 64 -4.35 25.00 3.54
CA SER A 64 -5.70 25.08 4.09
C SER A 64 -6.31 23.69 4.24
N THR A 65 -7.25 23.52 5.18
CA THR A 65 -8.01 22.27 5.35
C THR A 65 -8.68 21.83 4.06
N THR A 66 -9.13 22.78 3.23
CA THR A 66 -9.70 22.52 1.91
C THR A 66 -8.68 21.87 0.96
N THR A 67 -7.45 22.37 0.90
CA THR A 67 -6.37 21.80 0.08
C THR A 67 -5.99 20.40 0.55
N GLN A 68 -5.89 20.19 1.87
CA GLN A 68 -5.60 18.89 2.45
C GLN A 68 -6.66 17.85 2.06
N ASN A 69 -7.93 18.23 2.15
CA ASN A 69 -9.05 17.37 1.76
C ASN A 69 -9.01 17.03 0.26
N TYR A 70 -8.64 17.97 -0.61
CA TYR A 70 -8.47 17.69 -2.04
C TYR A 70 -7.33 16.70 -2.31
N ILE A 71 -6.21 16.81 -1.59
CA ILE A 71 -5.09 15.86 -1.71
C ILE A 71 -5.51 14.46 -1.26
N LEU A 72 -6.22 14.34 -0.14
CA LEU A 72 -6.69 13.03 0.37
C LEU A 72 -7.78 12.43 -0.52
N SER A 73 -8.74 13.23 -0.97
CA SER A 73 -9.89 12.75 -1.74
C SER A 73 -9.55 12.38 -3.18
N SER A 74 -8.49 12.96 -3.77
CA SER A 74 -8.10 12.68 -5.15
C SER A 74 -7.84 11.19 -5.40
N TYR A 75 -7.18 10.51 -4.45
CA TYR A 75 -7.00 9.05 -4.48
C TYR A 75 -8.34 8.31 -4.64
N PHE A 76 -9.36 8.71 -3.87
CA PHE A 76 -10.67 8.08 -3.88
C PHE A 76 -11.47 8.40 -5.15
N TYR A 77 -11.31 9.58 -5.76
CA TYR A 77 -11.97 9.90 -7.03
C TYR A 77 -11.55 8.95 -8.14
N THR A 78 -10.25 8.73 -8.30
CA THR A 78 -9.74 7.72 -9.25
C THR A 78 -10.15 6.32 -8.84
N TYR A 79 -10.17 6.04 -7.53
CA TYR A 79 -10.52 4.71 -7.06
C TYR A 79 -11.95 4.33 -7.46
N CYS A 80 -12.92 5.22 -7.22
CA CYS A 80 -14.32 5.00 -7.57
C CYS A 80 -14.54 4.90 -9.09
N LEU A 81 -13.86 5.74 -9.89
CA LEU A 81 -14.07 5.78 -11.33
C LEU A 81 -13.49 4.54 -12.04
N PHE A 82 -12.34 4.05 -11.60
CA PHE A 82 -11.59 3.02 -12.32
C PHE A 82 -11.79 1.60 -11.78
N GLN A 83 -12.60 1.41 -10.74
CA GLN A 83 -12.82 0.09 -10.15
C GLN A 83 -13.46 -0.92 -11.13
N VAL A 84 -14.41 -0.48 -11.98
CA VAL A 84 -15.04 -1.34 -12.99
C VAL A 84 -14.06 -1.72 -14.11
N PRO A 85 -13.36 -0.76 -14.76
CA PRO A 85 -12.29 -1.08 -15.72
C PRO A 85 -11.20 -2.00 -15.17
N ALA A 86 -10.79 -1.80 -13.91
CA ALA A 86 -9.78 -2.62 -13.26
C ALA A 86 -10.20 -4.10 -13.14
N GLY A 87 -11.50 -4.38 -12.99
CA GLY A 87 -12.05 -5.73 -13.02
C GLY A 87 -11.86 -6.42 -14.37
N PHE A 88 -12.13 -5.72 -15.47
CA PHE A 88 -11.87 -6.24 -16.82
C PHE A 88 -10.37 -6.44 -17.08
N LEU A 89 -9.53 -5.56 -16.51
CA LEU A 89 -8.08 -5.69 -16.62
C LEU A 89 -7.56 -6.94 -15.90
N ALA A 90 -8.15 -7.28 -14.75
CA ALA A 90 -7.78 -8.46 -13.96
C ALA A 90 -8.03 -9.77 -14.70
N THR A 91 -9.13 -9.87 -15.45
CA THR A 91 -9.43 -11.07 -16.24
C THR A 91 -8.52 -11.20 -17.46
N LYS A 92 -8.12 -10.08 -18.08
CA LYS A 92 -7.27 -10.07 -19.30
C LYS A 92 -5.79 -10.30 -19.02
N TYR A 93 -5.21 -9.61 -18.04
CA TYR A 93 -3.75 -9.67 -17.77
C TYR A 93 -3.38 -10.68 -16.68
N GLY A 94 -4.39 -11.28 -16.04
CA GLY A 94 -4.24 -12.28 -14.97
C GLY A 94 -3.93 -11.65 -13.61
N GLY A 95 -4.56 -12.19 -12.56
CA GLY A 95 -4.44 -11.64 -11.22
C GLY A 95 -3.01 -11.62 -10.65
N ARG A 96 -2.12 -12.54 -11.06
CA ARG A 96 -0.73 -12.60 -10.55
C ARG A 96 0.06 -11.33 -10.86
N ILE A 97 0.11 -10.95 -12.14
CA ILE A 97 0.86 -9.78 -12.61
C ILE A 97 0.18 -8.52 -12.10
N LEU A 98 -1.15 -8.48 -12.17
CA LEU A 98 -1.90 -7.30 -11.81
C LEU A 98 -1.85 -7.00 -10.30
N PHE A 99 -1.94 -8.02 -9.43
CA PHE A 99 -1.85 -7.84 -7.98
C PHE A 99 -0.48 -7.36 -7.53
N GLY A 100 0.59 -8.08 -7.91
CA GLY A 100 1.96 -7.71 -7.53
C GLY A 100 2.43 -6.42 -8.19
N GLY A 101 2.10 -6.24 -9.48
CA GLY A 101 2.49 -5.08 -10.26
C GLY A 101 1.81 -3.80 -9.80
N SER A 102 0.52 -3.86 -9.43
CA SER A 102 -0.18 -2.67 -8.88
C SER A 102 0.41 -2.24 -7.54
N ILE A 103 0.64 -3.17 -6.60
CA ILE A 103 1.24 -2.84 -5.30
C ILE A 103 2.67 -2.30 -5.49
N GLY A 104 3.47 -2.92 -6.37
CA GLY A 104 4.83 -2.47 -6.64
C GLY A 104 4.91 -1.10 -7.30
N LEU A 105 4.05 -0.85 -8.29
CA LEU A 105 3.98 0.45 -8.96
C LEU A 105 3.46 1.53 -8.00
N CYS A 106 2.46 1.22 -7.17
CA CYS A 106 1.99 2.13 -6.12
C CYS A 106 3.11 2.44 -5.12
N ALA A 107 3.85 1.44 -4.65
CA ALA A 107 4.99 1.62 -3.76
C ALA A 107 6.09 2.50 -4.37
N PHE A 108 6.39 2.32 -5.65
CA PHE A 108 7.34 3.14 -6.39
C PHE A 108 6.87 4.60 -6.46
N LEU A 109 5.60 4.85 -6.81
CA LEU A 109 5.02 6.19 -6.81
C LEU A 109 5.05 6.83 -5.41
N THR A 110 4.80 6.06 -4.36
CA THR A 110 4.85 6.55 -2.98
C THR A 110 6.24 7.07 -2.59
N LEU A 111 7.33 6.50 -3.10
CA LEU A 111 8.68 7.03 -2.86
C LEU A 111 8.90 8.43 -3.43
N PHE A 112 8.15 8.82 -4.46
CA PHE A 112 8.17 10.18 -5.02
C PHE A 112 7.25 11.15 -4.28
N THR A 113 6.42 10.69 -3.33
CA THR A 113 5.49 11.55 -2.58
C THR A 113 6.20 12.73 -1.91
N PRO A 114 7.35 12.57 -1.22
CA PRO A 114 8.07 13.70 -0.63
C PRO A 114 8.55 14.73 -1.65
N LEU A 115 9.06 14.28 -2.80
CA LEU A 115 9.52 15.17 -3.87
C LEU A 115 8.36 15.96 -4.47
N CYS A 116 7.21 15.31 -4.68
CA CYS A 116 6.00 15.98 -5.16
C CYS A 116 5.41 16.95 -4.14
N ALA A 117 5.48 16.64 -2.85
CA ALA A 117 5.03 17.55 -1.79
C ALA A 117 5.84 18.86 -1.79
N GLN A 118 7.17 18.76 -1.94
CA GLN A 118 8.05 19.93 -2.05
C GLN A 118 7.80 20.74 -3.33
N ALA A 119 7.47 20.08 -4.45
CA ALA A 119 7.13 20.75 -5.71
C ALA A 119 5.79 21.50 -5.66
N GLY A 120 4.88 21.10 -4.76
CA GLY A 120 3.62 21.80 -4.49
C GLY A 120 2.40 20.89 -4.43
N SER A 121 1.29 21.43 -3.93
CA SER A 121 0.04 20.68 -3.73
C SER A 121 -0.52 20.08 -5.03
N GLY A 122 -0.39 20.78 -6.17
CA GLY A 122 -0.85 20.27 -7.47
C GLY A 122 -0.11 19.01 -7.93
N ALA A 123 1.22 18.96 -7.75
CA ALA A 123 2.03 17.79 -8.08
C ALA A 123 1.68 16.60 -7.18
N LEU A 124 1.45 16.86 -5.89
CA LEU A 124 1.02 15.84 -4.93
C LEU A 124 -0.39 15.29 -5.26
N ILE A 125 -1.33 16.15 -5.66
CA ILE A 125 -2.67 15.72 -6.13
C ILE A 125 -2.53 14.81 -7.34
N PHE A 126 -1.71 15.20 -8.33
CA PHE A 126 -1.50 14.39 -9.53
C PHE A 126 -0.91 13.01 -9.20
N LEU A 127 0.12 12.96 -8.34
CA LEU A 127 0.70 11.70 -7.89
C LEU A 127 -0.35 10.83 -7.18
N ARG A 128 -1.19 11.41 -6.33
CA ARG A 128 -2.26 10.69 -5.61
C ARG A 128 -3.34 10.13 -6.53
N LEU A 129 -3.66 10.82 -7.62
CA LEU A 129 -4.53 10.30 -8.67
C LEU A 129 -3.91 9.06 -9.33
N LEU A 130 -2.60 9.07 -9.61
CA LEU A 130 -1.90 7.91 -10.18
C LEU A 130 -1.87 6.73 -9.20
N GLU A 131 -1.55 6.97 -7.93
CA GLU A 131 -1.57 5.93 -6.89
C GLU A 131 -2.97 5.31 -6.73
N GLY A 132 -4.01 6.14 -6.74
CA GLY A 132 -5.41 5.70 -6.67
C GLY A 132 -5.80 4.84 -7.87
N LEU A 133 -5.45 5.27 -9.08
CA LEU A 133 -5.67 4.52 -10.32
C LEU A 133 -5.03 3.13 -10.26
N VAL A 134 -3.75 3.06 -9.88
CA VAL A 134 -3.01 1.78 -9.82
C VAL A 134 -3.59 0.87 -8.73
N SER A 135 -3.96 1.44 -7.58
CA SER A 135 -4.47 0.67 -6.43
C SER A 135 -5.85 0.05 -6.66
N THR A 136 -6.64 0.55 -7.62
CA THR A 136 -7.94 -0.05 -7.99
C THR A 136 -7.83 -1.51 -8.44
N CYS A 137 -6.67 -1.88 -8.99
CA CYS A 137 -6.42 -3.20 -9.54
C CYS A 137 -6.19 -4.28 -8.48
N VAL A 138 -5.91 -3.91 -7.23
CA VAL A 138 -5.54 -4.83 -6.14
C VAL A 138 -6.69 -5.78 -5.80
N TYR A 139 -7.90 -5.25 -5.55
CA TYR A 139 -9.04 -6.08 -5.16
C TYR A 139 -9.54 -7.02 -6.28
N PRO A 140 -9.76 -6.54 -7.52
CA PRO A 140 -10.19 -7.43 -8.60
C PRO A 140 -9.14 -8.49 -8.94
N ALA A 141 -7.85 -8.14 -8.93
CA ALA A 141 -6.77 -9.11 -9.16
C ALA A 141 -6.74 -10.19 -8.06
N LEU A 142 -6.95 -9.79 -6.81
CA LEU A 142 -7.03 -10.73 -5.69
C LEU A 142 -8.23 -11.67 -5.84
N HIS A 143 -9.39 -11.16 -6.23
CA HIS A 143 -10.57 -11.99 -6.50
C HIS A 143 -10.36 -12.97 -7.67
N ASP A 144 -9.65 -12.56 -8.73
CA ASP A 144 -9.27 -13.45 -9.83
C ASP A 144 -8.31 -14.56 -9.37
N ILE A 145 -7.33 -14.25 -8.52
CA ILE A 145 -6.44 -15.26 -7.93
C ILE A 145 -7.26 -16.26 -7.12
N TRP A 146 -8.15 -15.79 -6.25
CA TRP A 146 -8.98 -16.67 -5.42
C TRP A 146 -10.00 -17.48 -6.20
N SER A 147 -10.43 -17.03 -7.39
CA SER A 147 -11.34 -17.80 -8.23
C SER A 147 -10.67 -19.05 -8.81
N LYS A 148 -9.36 -18.99 -9.06
CA LYS A 148 -8.56 -20.05 -9.68
C LYS A 148 -7.88 -20.98 -8.66
N TRP A 149 -7.46 -20.43 -7.52
CA TRP A 149 -6.56 -21.15 -6.59
C TRP A 149 -7.23 -21.70 -5.32
N ALA A 150 -8.41 -21.21 -4.93
CA ALA A 150 -9.06 -21.67 -3.71
C ALA A 150 -10.11 -22.77 -3.98
N PRO A 151 -10.07 -23.91 -3.26
CA PRO A 151 -11.17 -24.87 -3.24
C PRO A 151 -12.46 -24.21 -2.77
N LYS A 152 -13.61 -24.61 -3.32
CA LYS A 152 -14.93 -24.01 -3.00
C LYS A 152 -15.25 -23.99 -1.49
N SER A 153 -14.75 -24.96 -0.73
CA SER A 153 -14.96 -25.07 0.73
C SER A 153 -14.16 -24.05 1.55
N ASP A 154 -12.95 -23.68 1.10
CA ASP A 154 -11.99 -22.92 1.94
C ASP A 154 -11.77 -21.49 1.43
N LYS A 155 -12.35 -21.15 0.27
CA LYS A 155 -12.18 -19.85 -0.40
C LYS A 155 -12.58 -18.66 0.47
N SER A 156 -13.69 -18.76 1.20
CA SER A 156 -14.15 -17.69 2.08
C SER A 156 -13.17 -17.47 3.24
N THR A 157 -12.65 -18.54 3.83
CA THR A 157 -11.69 -18.49 4.94
C THR A 157 -10.37 -17.85 4.50
N LEU A 158 -9.81 -18.29 3.37
CA LEU A 158 -8.58 -17.75 2.80
C LEU A 158 -8.72 -16.28 2.40
N ALA A 159 -9.84 -15.90 1.77
CA ALA A 159 -10.11 -14.52 1.40
C ALA A 159 -10.29 -13.62 2.63
N THR A 160 -11.06 -14.07 3.63
CA THR A 160 -11.27 -13.32 4.88
C THR A 160 -9.96 -13.15 5.65
N PHE A 161 -9.13 -14.19 5.68
CA PHE A 161 -7.79 -14.11 6.24
C PHE A 161 -6.98 -13.04 5.50
N ALA A 162 -6.91 -13.07 4.17
CA ALA A 162 -6.18 -12.04 3.42
C ALA A 162 -6.72 -10.62 3.68
N PHE A 163 -8.05 -10.44 3.72
CA PHE A 163 -8.68 -9.15 4.02
C PHE A 163 -8.37 -8.63 5.42
N SER A 164 -8.13 -9.50 6.39
CA SER A 164 -7.70 -9.07 7.73
C SER A 164 -6.37 -8.31 7.72
N GLY A 165 -5.50 -8.59 6.72
CA GLY A 165 -4.25 -7.87 6.52
C GLY A 165 -4.45 -6.39 6.24
N ALA A 166 -5.51 -6.01 5.52
CA ALA A 166 -5.83 -4.60 5.24
C ALA A 166 -6.06 -3.78 6.52
N TYR A 167 -6.83 -4.35 7.47
CA TYR A 167 -7.10 -3.69 8.74
C TYR A 167 -5.84 -3.60 9.60
N LEU A 168 -5.04 -4.67 9.65
CA LEU A 168 -3.79 -4.67 10.38
C LEU A 168 -2.80 -3.65 9.80
N GLY A 169 -2.69 -3.54 8.47
CA GLY A 169 -1.80 -2.57 7.82
C GLY A 169 -2.18 -1.13 8.17
N THR A 170 -3.49 -0.83 8.11
CA THR A 170 -4.02 0.49 8.51
C THR A 170 -3.72 0.79 9.97
N PHE A 171 -3.95 -0.18 10.86
CA PHE A 171 -3.67 -0.02 12.28
C PHE A 171 -2.18 0.28 12.55
N ILE A 172 -1.28 -0.49 11.94
CA ILE A 172 0.16 -0.33 12.12
C ILE A 172 0.64 1.03 11.62
N ILE A 173 0.24 1.47 10.42
CA ILE A 173 0.70 2.77 9.90
C ILE A 173 0.11 3.96 10.67
N LEU A 174 -1.11 3.85 11.18
CA LEU A 174 -1.68 4.91 12.02
C LEU A 174 -1.01 4.97 13.39
N MET A 175 -0.64 3.82 13.96
CA MET A 175 0.04 3.76 15.26
C MET A 175 1.50 4.22 15.19
N PHE A 176 2.26 3.71 14.21
CA PHE A 176 3.69 4.00 14.10
C PHE A 176 4.00 5.20 13.20
N GLY A 177 3.14 5.54 12.24
CA GLY A 177 3.40 6.63 11.30
C GLY A 177 3.51 7.99 11.97
N GLY A 178 2.75 8.23 13.06
CA GLY A 178 2.87 9.46 13.85
C GLY A 178 4.20 9.55 14.60
N VAL A 179 4.67 8.44 15.16
CA VAL A 179 5.97 8.36 15.86
C VAL A 179 7.12 8.59 14.87
N ILE A 180 7.07 7.93 13.72
CA ILE A 180 8.08 8.11 12.65
C ILE A 180 8.11 9.56 12.18
N ALA A 181 6.94 10.18 11.97
CA ALA A 181 6.86 11.56 11.51
C ALA A 181 7.38 12.56 12.56
N ALA A 182 7.23 12.26 13.85
CA ALA A 182 7.73 13.10 14.94
C ALA A 182 9.24 12.99 15.14
N ASP A 183 9.79 11.77 15.13
CA ASP A 183 11.20 11.54 15.47
C ASP A 183 12.13 11.69 14.27
N TRP A 184 11.73 11.20 13.09
CA TRP A 184 12.61 11.08 11.91
C TRP A 184 12.25 12.03 10.77
N SER A 185 11.14 12.77 10.87
CA SER A 185 10.50 13.59 9.82
C SER A 185 9.45 12.85 9.00
N TRP A 186 8.51 13.61 8.43
CA TRP A 186 7.33 13.09 7.73
C TRP A 186 7.68 12.32 6.45
N GLU A 187 8.80 12.62 5.79
CA GLU A 187 9.24 11.99 4.54
C GLU A 187 9.51 10.49 4.73
N TRP A 188 10.05 10.12 5.89
CA TRP A 188 10.44 8.75 6.20
C TRP A 188 9.27 7.79 6.29
N VAL A 189 8.07 8.29 6.61
CA VAL A 189 6.84 7.49 6.56
C VAL A 189 6.63 6.91 5.16
N PHE A 190 6.94 7.69 4.11
CA PHE A 190 6.82 7.26 2.72
C PHE A 190 7.98 6.38 2.28
N TYR A 191 9.22 6.70 2.68
CA TYR A 191 10.38 5.89 2.32
C TYR A 191 10.35 4.49 2.93
N LEU A 192 10.02 4.37 4.22
CA LEU A 192 9.94 3.08 4.90
C LEU A 192 8.80 2.23 4.36
N SER A 193 7.59 2.81 4.21
CA SER A 193 6.44 2.08 3.67
C SER A 193 6.64 1.66 2.21
N GLY A 194 7.17 2.56 1.37
CA GLY A 194 7.46 2.26 -0.04
C GLY A 194 8.51 1.17 -0.21
N LEU A 195 9.63 1.27 0.52
CA LEU A 195 10.70 0.26 0.43
C LEU A 195 10.23 -1.11 0.92
N PHE A 196 9.50 -1.16 2.05
CA PHE A 196 8.93 -2.41 2.56
C PHE A 196 7.99 -3.06 1.53
N CYS A 197 7.15 -2.26 0.88
CA CYS A 197 6.24 -2.75 -0.16
C CYS A 197 6.99 -3.24 -1.40
N LEU A 198 8.06 -2.56 -1.84
CA LEU A 198 8.88 -3.00 -2.97
C LEU A 198 9.57 -4.34 -2.70
N VAL A 199 10.12 -4.52 -1.48
CA VAL A 199 10.69 -5.80 -1.05
C VAL A 199 9.64 -6.90 -1.09
N TRP A 200 8.43 -6.63 -0.59
CA TRP A 200 7.33 -7.58 -0.68
C TRP A 200 6.93 -7.88 -2.13
N THR A 201 6.93 -6.89 -3.03
CA THR A 201 6.64 -7.11 -4.45
C THR A 201 7.68 -8.04 -5.10
N ALA A 202 8.97 -7.88 -4.78
CA ALA A 202 10.01 -8.79 -5.25
C ALA A 202 9.78 -10.22 -4.74
N ILE A 203 9.44 -10.37 -3.46
CA ILE A 203 9.06 -11.65 -2.84
C ILE A 203 7.83 -12.25 -3.55
N TRP A 204 6.81 -11.44 -3.84
CA TRP A 204 5.61 -11.88 -4.55
C TRP A 204 5.96 -12.47 -5.92
N PHE A 205 6.74 -11.76 -6.74
CA PHE A 205 7.10 -12.27 -8.06
C PHE A 205 7.98 -13.52 -8.01
N TYR A 206 8.87 -13.62 -7.02
CA TYR A 206 9.69 -14.80 -6.79
C TYR A 206 8.83 -16.03 -6.45
N PHE A 207 7.98 -15.94 -5.42
CA PHE A 207 7.16 -17.09 -5.00
C PHE A 207 6.05 -17.44 -5.98
N THR A 208 5.49 -16.46 -6.70
CA THR A 208 4.42 -16.71 -7.67
C THR A 208 4.92 -17.13 -9.05
N ALA A 209 6.22 -17.02 -9.34
CA ALA A 209 6.81 -17.57 -10.57
C ALA A 209 6.78 -19.12 -10.57
N GLU A 210 6.82 -19.74 -9.39
CA GLU A 210 6.84 -21.20 -9.23
C GLU A 210 5.43 -21.83 -9.09
N LEU A 211 4.38 -21.00 -9.12
CA LEU A 211 3.00 -21.47 -9.18
C LEU A 211 2.67 -21.74 -10.65
N PRO A 212 2.40 -23.00 -11.06
CA PRO A 212 2.19 -23.34 -12.46
C PRO A 212 1.04 -22.50 -13.01
N SER A 213 1.37 -21.66 -13.99
CA SER A 213 0.43 -20.83 -14.76
C SER A 213 -0.43 -21.63 -15.73
N THR A 214 -0.27 -22.96 -15.75
CA THR A 214 -0.94 -23.91 -16.65
C THR A 214 -1.73 -24.92 -15.83
N HIS A 215 -2.86 -24.48 -15.30
CA HIS A 215 -4.05 -25.33 -15.35
C HIS A 215 -4.82 -24.88 -16.61
N GLU A 216 -4.35 -25.34 -17.77
CA GLU A 216 -5.23 -25.50 -18.92
C GLU A 216 -6.30 -26.51 -18.48
N THR A 217 -7.54 -26.04 -18.38
CA THR A 217 -8.71 -26.91 -18.53
C THR A 217 -8.85 -27.30 -19.98
#